data_AF-A0A2T4PQA2-F1
#
_entry.id   AF-A0A2T4PQA2-F1
#
_cell.length_a   1.000
_cell.length_b   1.000
_cell.length_c   1.000
_cell.angle_alpha   90.00
_cell.angle_beta   90.00
_cell.angle_gamma   90.00
#
_symmetry.space_group_name_H-M   'P 1'
#
loop_
_entity.id
_entity.type
_entity.pdbx_description
1 polymer ?
#
loop_
_entity_poly.entity_id
_entity_poly.type
_entity_poly.pdbx_seq_one_letter_code
_entity_poly.pdbx_strand_id
1 'polypeptide(L)'
;MNKFKVLLSFMALLIFVSSIFSNPVNAEMKSGDYYQDLGVKILKGFNYDTKSGEYTFDKKIAKENSGLSDEQINKVEEHLKTLDSQKLNLLQQDKLKSQQKEDGVQTEALPLLPLIGAAAIGIVAAVGTTVATNFADDIYNYGLTTACKNFKKYNAIKDFCVINKYI
;
A
#
# COMPACT_ATOMS: atom_id res chain seq x y z
N MET A 1 3.97 -65.74 -18.87
CA MET A 1 3.95 -64.68 -19.90
C MET A 1 2.88 -63.65 -19.54
N ASN A 2 3.20 -62.36 -19.66
CA ASN A 2 2.25 -61.22 -19.75
C ASN A 2 1.55 -60.66 -18.50
N LYS A 3 2.31 -60.17 -17.51
CA LYS A 3 1.82 -59.08 -16.63
C LYS A 3 2.79 -57.90 -16.42
N PHE A 4 4.02 -57.99 -16.93
CA PHE A 4 5.07 -56.98 -16.66
C PHE A 4 5.20 -55.89 -17.74
N LYS A 5 4.45 -55.97 -18.85
CA LYS A 5 4.57 -55.01 -19.98
C LYS A 5 3.48 -53.94 -20.07
N VAL A 6 2.48 -53.96 -19.18
CA VAL A 6 1.38 -52.97 -19.22
C VAL A 6 1.66 -51.76 -18.31
N LEU A 7 2.59 -51.86 -17.36
CA LEU A 7 2.87 -50.76 -16.43
C LEU A 7 3.84 -49.70 -16.98
N LEU A 8 4.50 -49.94 -18.11
CA LEU A 8 5.56 -49.07 -18.65
C LEU A 8 5.08 -48.09 -19.73
N SER A 9 3.80 -48.12 -20.12
CA SER A 9 3.28 -47.27 -21.21
C SER A 9 2.52 -46.02 -20.74
N PHE A 10 2.31 -45.82 -19.43
CA PHE A 10 1.64 -44.61 -18.90
C PHE A 10 2.60 -43.58 -18.29
N MET A 11 3.91 -43.86 -18.26
CA MET A 11 4.91 -43.02 -17.57
C MET A 11 5.82 -42.25 -18.55
N ALA A 12 5.30 -41.88 -19.73
CA ALA A 12 6.05 -41.10 -20.72
C ALA A 12 5.24 -39.96 -21.35
N LEU A 13 4.15 -39.51 -20.70
CA LEU A 13 3.30 -38.41 -21.19
C LEU A 13 2.98 -37.37 -20.11
N LEU A 14 3.96 -37.02 -19.28
CA LEU A 14 3.87 -35.92 -18.30
C LEU A 14 5.18 -35.11 -18.22
N ILE A 15 5.93 -35.02 -19.31
CA ILE A 15 7.15 -34.18 -19.38
C ILE A 15 7.07 -33.26 -20.61
N PHE A 16 5.98 -32.53 -20.75
CA PHE A 16 5.96 -31.28 -21.54
C PHE A 16 4.85 -30.42 -20.94
N VAL A 17 5.14 -29.14 -20.72
CA VAL A 17 4.30 -28.12 -20.08
C VAL A 17 4.35 -28.05 -18.54
N SER A 18 5.51 -27.73 -17.99
CA SER A 18 5.55 -26.89 -16.77
C SER A 18 6.72 -25.91 -16.69
N SER A 19 7.56 -25.80 -17.72
CA SER A 19 8.77 -24.97 -17.67
C SER A 19 8.60 -23.50 -18.11
N ILE A 20 7.40 -22.90 -18.10
CA ILE A 20 7.21 -21.49 -18.54
C ILE A 20 6.64 -20.56 -17.46
N PHE A 21 6.55 -20.98 -16.20
CA PHE A 21 6.21 -20.04 -15.12
C PHE A 21 7.06 -20.26 -13.88
N SER A 22 8.38 -20.26 -14.06
CA SER A 22 9.28 -19.85 -12.99
C SER A 22 9.55 -18.36 -13.15
N ASN A 23 8.54 -17.51 -12.88
CA ASN A 23 8.86 -16.17 -12.44
C ASN A 23 9.51 -16.32 -11.06
N PRO A 24 10.78 -15.95 -10.86
CA PRO A 24 11.22 -15.64 -9.52
C PRO A 24 10.51 -14.34 -9.12
N VAL A 25 10.62 -13.99 -7.83
CA VAL A 25 10.07 -12.78 -7.20
C VAL A 25 8.66 -12.99 -6.64
N ASN A 26 8.64 -13.53 -5.43
CA ASN A 26 8.07 -12.73 -4.35
C ASN A 26 9.04 -12.82 -3.17
N ALA A 27 9.90 -11.81 -3.07
CA ALA A 27 10.43 -11.46 -1.76
C ALA A 27 9.21 -11.17 -0.88
N GLU A 28 9.10 -11.81 0.30
CA GLU A 28 8.10 -11.45 1.30
C GLU A 28 8.22 -9.94 1.56
N MET A 29 7.25 -9.15 1.07
CA MET A 29 7.15 -7.74 1.42
C MET A 29 6.97 -7.67 2.93
N LYS A 30 7.81 -6.90 3.61
CA LYS A 30 7.64 -6.65 5.03
C LYS A 30 6.32 -5.88 5.22
N SER A 31 5.57 -6.18 6.28
CA SER A 31 4.21 -5.62 6.48
C SER A 31 4.16 -4.07 6.50
N GLY A 32 5.24 -3.41 6.90
CA GLY A 32 5.41 -1.96 6.81
C GLY A 32 5.53 -1.45 5.37
N ASP A 33 6.28 -2.14 4.53
CA ASP A 33 6.38 -1.84 3.09
C ASP A 33 5.02 -2.09 2.40
N TYR A 34 4.25 -3.07 2.90
CA TYR A 34 2.90 -3.34 2.45
C TYR A 34 1.92 -2.18 2.69
N TYR A 35 1.85 -1.61 3.89
CA TYR A 35 0.92 -0.50 4.14
C TYR A 35 1.30 0.77 3.38
N GLN A 36 2.58 1.00 3.19
CA GLN A 36 3.06 2.10 2.37
C GLN A 36 2.69 1.91 0.89
N ASP A 37 2.97 0.74 0.32
CA ASP A 37 2.59 0.39 -1.05
C ASP A 37 1.07 0.43 -1.25
N LEU A 38 0.32 -0.10 -0.30
CA LEU A 38 -1.14 -0.05 -0.29
C LEU A 38 -1.64 1.40 -0.30
N GLY A 39 -1.04 2.26 0.52
CA GLY A 39 -1.28 3.70 0.53
C GLY A 39 -1.06 4.36 -0.84
N VAL A 40 0.07 4.07 -1.48
CA VAL A 40 0.40 4.59 -2.81
C VAL A 40 -0.62 4.12 -3.86
N LYS A 41 -1.01 2.84 -3.82
CA LYS A 41 -2.04 2.28 -4.71
C LYS A 41 -3.39 2.95 -4.52
N ILE A 42 -3.79 3.23 -3.28
CA ILE A 42 -5.01 3.99 -2.96
C ILE A 42 -4.94 5.41 -3.54
N LEU A 43 -3.80 6.09 -3.37
CA LEU A 43 -3.60 7.48 -3.84
C LEU A 43 -3.66 7.62 -5.37
N LYS A 44 -3.59 6.54 -6.14
CA LYS A 44 -3.85 6.59 -7.60
C LYS A 44 -5.27 7.09 -7.92
N GLY A 45 -6.25 6.83 -7.05
CA GLY A 45 -7.61 7.36 -7.16
C GLY A 45 -7.76 8.83 -6.73
N PHE A 46 -6.73 9.43 -6.13
CA PHE A 46 -6.77 10.80 -5.62
C PHE A 46 -6.34 11.81 -6.69
N ASN A 47 -7.15 12.84 -6.92
CA ASN A 47 -6.89 13.87 -7.94
C ASN A 47 -7.12 15.28 -7.37
N TYR A 48 -6.37 16.25 -7.89
CA TYR A 48 -6.53 17.68 -7.60
C TYR A 48 -6.96 18.37 -8.89
N ASP A 49 -8.13 19.02 -8.85
CA ASP A 49 -8.60 19.85 -9.96
C ASP A 49 -8.03 21.26 -9.79
N THR A 50 -7.12 21.64 -10.69
CA THR A 50 -6.44 22.94 -10.67
C THR A 50 -7.36 24.11 -11.01
N LYS A 51 -8.54 23.86 -11.59
CA LYS A 51 -9.51 24.89 -11.97
C LYS A 51 -10.44 25.22 -10.81
N SER A 52 -10.94 24.21 -10.10
CA SER A 52 -11.80 24.40 -8.93
C SER A 52 -11.01 24.57 -7.62
N GLY A 53 -9.76 24.09 -7.58
CA GLY A 53 -8.98 24.02 -6.34
C GLY A 53 -9.43 22.89 -5.41
N GLU A 54 -10.22 21.94 -5.91
CA GLU A 54 -10.81 20.87 -5.11
C GLU A 54 -10.11 19.53 -5.31
N TYR A 55 -10.12 18.72 -4.26
CA TYR A 55 -9.67 17.32 -4.32
C TYR A 55 -10.84 16.38 -4.56
N THR A 56 -10.63 15.41 -5.44
CA THR A 56 -11.59 14.35 -5.74
C THR A 56 -10.95 12.97 -5.51
N PHE A 57 -11.78 12.00 -5.15
CA PHE A 57 -11.34 10.63 -4.92
C PHE A 57 -12.18 9.64 -5.74
N ASP A 58 -11.57 9.07 -6.76
CA ASP A 58 -12.16 8.02 -7.58
C ASP A 58 -12.02 6.68 -6.88
N LYS A 59 -13.11 6.25 -6.24
CA LYS A 59 -13.21 4.99 -5.50
C LYS A 59 -12.97 3.77 -6.39
N LYS A 60 -13.36 3.83 -7.66
CA LYS A 60 -13.21 2.71 -8.60
C LYS A 60 -11.74 2.50 -8.91
N ILE A 61 -11.02 3.56 -9.26
CA ILE A 61 -9.57 3.51 -9.51
C ILE A 61 -8.83 3.05 -8.26
N ALA A 62 -9.13 3.63 -7.09
CA ALA A 62 -8.49 3.24 -5.84
C ALA A 62 -8.70 1.75 -5.52
N LYS A 63 -9.92 1.24 -5.70
CA LYS A 63 -10.26 -0.17 -5.52
C LYS A 63 -9.49 -1.09 -6.46
N GLU A 64 -9.50 -0.79 -7.76
CA GLU A 64 -8.83 -1.60 -8.78
C GLU A 64 -7.31 -1.67 -8.55
N ASN A 65 -6.69 -0.59 -8.06
CA ASN A 65 -5.25 -0.55 -7.79
C ASN A 65 -4.85 -1.18 -6.45
N SER A 66 -5.72 -1.17 -5.45
CA SER A 66 -5.39 -1.62 -4.07
C SER A 66 -5.91 -3.01 -3.73
N GLY A 67 -6.94 -3.50 -4.42
CA GLY A 67 -7.62 -4.76 -4.11
C GLY A 67 -8.51 -4.71 -2.86
N LEU A 68 -8.79 -3.51 -2.33
CA LEU A 68 -9.63 -3.32 -1.15
C LEU A 68 -11.12 -3.58 -1.43
N SER A 69 -11.87 -3.92 -0.37
CA SER A 69 -13.33 -3.97 -0.41
C SER A 69 -13.97 -2.57 -0.43
N ASP A 70 -15.25 -2.49 -0.80
CA ASP A 70 -15.98 -1.21 -0.83
C ASP A 70 -16.07 -0.56 0.56
N GLU A 71 -16.20 -1.37 1.62
CA GLU A 71 -16.21 -0.88 3.01
C GLU A 71 -14.87 -0.21 3.36
N GLN A 72 -13.76 -0.83 2.98
CA GLN A 72 -12.42 -0.29 3.23
C GLN A 72 -12.16 0.99 2.43
N ILE A 73 -12.61 1.05 1.17
CA ILE A 73 -12.48 2.23 0.32
C ILE A 73 -13.33 3.41 0.84
N ASN A 74 -14.52 3.13 1.38
CA ASN A 74 -15.33 4.19 1.98
C ASN A 74 -14.66 4.77 3.24
N LYS A 75 -14.04 3.94 4.10
CA LYS A 75 -13.28 4.43 5.26
C LYS A 75 -12.10 5.32 4.84
N VAL A 76 -11.40 4.95 3.77
CA VAL A 76 -10.33 5.77 3.20
C VAL A 76 -10.86 7.12 2.72
N GLU A 77 -11.96 7.13 1.97
CA GLU A 77 -12.56 8.38 1.47
C GLU A 77 -13.00 9.28 2.62
N GLU A 78 -13.65 8.72 3.64
CA GLU A 78 -14.03 9.46 4.85
C GLU A 78 -12.82 10.10 5.51
N HIS A 79 -11.72 9.36 5.67
CA HIS A 79 -10.50 9.90 6.23
C HIS A 79 -9.91 11.03 5.38
N LEU A 80 -9.82 10.87 4.05
CA LEU A 80 -9.31 11.90 3.15
C LEU A 80 -10.12 13.21 3.26
N LYS A 81 -11.43 13.13 3.46
CA LYS A 81 -12.31 14.30 3.67
C LYS A 81 -12.06 15.03 4.99
N THR A 82 -11.41 14.40 5.97
CA THR A 82 -11.04 15.06 7.24
C THR A 82 -9.72 15.83 7.16
N LEU A 83 -8.93 15.61 6.10
CA LEU A 83 -7.63 16.25 5.96
C LEU A 83 -7.77 17.64 5.36
N ASP A 84 -6.96 18.57 5.87
CA ASP A 84 -6.84 19.91 5.28
C ASP A 84 -6.05 19.89 3.95
N SER A 85 -6.15 20.98 3.19
CA SER A 85 -5.50 21.11 1.89
C SER A 85 -3.97 21.01 1.94
N GLN A 86 -3.32 21.33 3.06
CA GLN A 86 -1.87 21.17 3.19
C GLN A 86 -1.50 19.70 3.28
N LYS A 87 -2.20 18.93 4.11
CA LYS A 87 -2.02 17.48 4.25
C LYS A 87 -2.33 16.75 2.95
N LEU A 88 -3.39 17.15 2.25
CA LEU A 88 -3.75 16.57 0.94
C LEU A 88 -2.70 16.85 -0.14
N ASN A 89 -2.09 18.04 -0.14
CA ASN A 89 -0.96 18.36 -1.03
C ASN A 89 0.26 17.46 -0.80
N LEU A 90 0.56 17.11 0.47
CA LEU A 90 1.67 16.21 0.78
C LEU A 90 1.42 14.80 0.21
N LEU A 91 0.19 14.30 0.25
CA LEU A 91 -0.18 13.01 -0.33
C LEU A 91 -0.08 13.02 -1.87
N GLN A 92 -0.46 14.12 -2.51
CA GLN A 92 -0.35 14.31 -3.96
C GLN A 92 1.11 14.19 -4.45
N GLN A 93 2.07 14.69 -3.67
CA GLN A 93 3.49 14.58 -4.04
C GLN A 93 3.96 13.13 -4.10
N ASP A 94 3.47 12.26 -3.23
CA ASP A 94 3.82 10.84 -3.24
C ASP A 94 3.25 10.12 -4.46
N LYS A 95 2.02 10.47 -4.87
CA LYS A 95 1.43 9.98 -6.12
C LYS A 95 2.32 10.33 -7.31
N LEU A 96 2.75 11.58 -7.44
CA LEU A 96 3.61 12.04 -8.54
C LEU A 96 4.95 11.30 -8.58
N LYS A 97 5.49 10.91 -7.43
CA LYS A 97 6.77 10.19 -7.34
C LYS A 97 6.64 8.72 -7.66
N SER A 98 5.52 8.09 -7.29
CA SER A 98 5.24 6.72 -7.70
C SER A 98 5.15 6.58 -9.22
N GLN A 99 4.61 7.60 -9.90
CA GLN A 99 4.60 7.69 -11.35
C GLN A 99 6.02 7.87 -11.92
N GLN A 100 6.88 8.66 -11.27
CA GLN A 100 8.28 8.83 -11.72
C GLN A 100 9.16 7.60 -11.49
N LYS A 101 8.87 6.77 -10.47
CA LYS A 101 9.63 5.53 -10.21
C LYS A 101 9.43 4.46 -11.29
N GLU A 102 8.34 4.50 -12.06
CA GLU A 102 8.12 3.59 -13.18
C GLU A 102 9.11 3.85 -14.36
N ASP A 103 9.70 5.05 -14.45
CA ASP A 103 10.60 5.48 -15.55
C ASP A 103 12.10 5.53 -15.18
N GLY A 104 12.53 4.82 -14.13
CA GLY A 104 13.95 4.52 -13.90
C GLY A 104 14.86 5.69 -13.45
N VAL A 105 14.33 6.89 -13.24
CA VAL A 105 15.12 8.02 -12.71
C VAL A 105 14.93 8.11 -11.19
N GLN A 106 15.89 7.54 -10.44
CA GLN A 106 16.02 7.82 -9.01
C GLN A 106 16.33 9.30 -8.81
N THR A 107 15.33 10.07 -8.39
CA THR A 107 15.53 11.47 -7.99
C THR A 107 15.29 11.58 -6.48
N GLU A 108 16.41 11.85 -5.80
CA GLU A 108 16.63 12.64 -4.58
C GLU A 108 15.72 12.44 -3.35
N ALA A 109 16.38 12.46 -2.19
CA ALA A 109 15.83 12.27 -0.85
C ALA A 109 14.46 12.94 -0.66
N LEU A 110 13.43 12.12 -0.75
CA LEU A 110 12.06 12.46 -0.44
C LEU A 110 11.96 12.96 1.01
N PRO A 111 11.26 14.06 1.30
CA PRO A 111 10.83 14.33 2.65
C PRO A 111 10.03 13.12 3.14
N LEU A 112 10.32 12.67 4.35
CA LEU A 112 9.73 11.50 4.99
C LEU A 112 8.19 11.58 5.08
N LEU A 113 7.65 12.80 5.11
CA LEU A 113 6.24 13.13 5.36
C LEU A 113 5.25 12.53 4.35
N PRO A 114 5.38 12.72 3.03
CA PRO A 114 4.55 12.07 2.02
C PRO A 114 4.44 10.54 2.17
N LEU A 115 5.58 9.85 2.38
CA LEU A 115 5.63 8.39 2.53
C LEU A 115 4.89 7.92 3.78
N ILE A 116 4.99 8.69 4.87
CA ILE A 116 4.23 8.45 6.10
C ILE A 116 2.74 8.66 5.86
N GLY A 117 2.37 9.71 5.13
CA GLY A 117 0.99 9.99 4.74
C GLY A 117 0.40 8.82 3.98
N ALA A 118 1.09 8.32 2.95
CA ALA A 118 0.67 7.13 2.21
C ALA A 118 0.50 5.92 3.14
N ALA A 119 1.47 5.63 4.00
CA ALA A 119 1.37 4.51 4.95
C ALA A 119 0.17 4.66 5.90
N ALA A 120 -0.10 5.87 6.40
CA ALA A 120 -1.27 6.15 7.22
C ALA A 120 -2.57 5.86 6.46
N ILE A 121 -2.68 6.28 5.18
CA ILE A 121 -3.81 5.96 4.30
C ILE A 121 -3.96 4.43 4.13
N GLY A 122 -2.86 3.70 3.92
CA GLY A 122 -2.90 2.24 3.84
C GLY A 122 -3.37 1.59 5.15
N ILE A 123 -3.01 2.16 6.30
CA ILE A 123 -3.40 1.70 7.63
C ILE A 123 -4.88 1.98 7.92
N VAL A 124 -5.49 3.06 7.38
CA VAL A 124 -6.93 3.38 7.56
C VAL A 124 -7.81 2.17 7.29
N ALA A 125 -7.53 1.44 6.22
CA ALA A 125 -8.29 0.26 5.82
C ALA A 125 -8.24 -0.90 6.84
N ALA A 126 -7.23 -0.91 7.72
CA ALA A 126 -7.00 -1.97 8.71
C ALA A 126 -7.47 -1.60 10.13
N VAL A 127 -7.30 -0.35 10.55
CA VAL A 127 -7.59 0.08 11.95
C VAL A 127 -8.79 1.01 12.08
N GLY A 128 -9.38 1.42 10.95
CA GLY A 128 -10.49 2.35 10.90
C GLY A 128 -10.08 3.82 10.96
N THR A 129 -11.06 4.68 10.63
CA THR A 129 -10.89 6.11 10.40
C THR A 129 -10.40 6.86 11.63
N THR A 130 -10.99 6.60 12.80
CA THR A 130 -10.65 7.33 14.05
C THR A 130 -9.21 7.08 14.48
N VAL A 131 -8.76 5.82 14.43
CA VAL A 131 -7.40 5.46 14.87
C VAL A 131 -6.37 6.04 13.91
N ALA A 132 -6.62 5.94 12.60
CA ALA A 132 -5.73 6.50 11.59
C ALA A 132 -5.66 8.03 11.64
N THR A 133 -6.80 8.70 11.90
CA THR A 133 -6.84 10.16 12.07
C THR A 133 -6.02 10.59 13.28
N ASN A 134 -6.24 9.97 14.44
CA ASN A 134 -5.48 10.31 15.63
C ASN A 134 -3.99 9.98 15.48
N PHE A 135 -3.65 8.90 14.76
CA PHE A 135 -2.26 8.57 14.45
C PHE A 135 -1.61 9.61 13.53
N ALA A 136 -2.29 10.01 12.46
CA ALA A 136 -1.82 11.05 11.53
C ALA A 136 -1.66 12.42 12.23
N ASP A 137 -2.59 12.77 13.12
CA ASP A 137 -2.49 13.99 13.92
C ASP A 137 -1.34 13.92 14.93
N ASP A 138 -1.11 12.78 15.57
CA ASP A 138 0.06 12.61 16.44
C ASP A 138 1.37 12.70 15.67
N ILE A 139 1.44 12.18 14.44
CA ILE A 139 2.60 12.35 13.56
C ILE A 139 2.83 13.83 13.27
N TYR A 140 1.78 14.55 12.90
CA TYR A 140 1.86 15.97 12.54
C TYR A 140 2.27 16.84 13.73
N ASN A 141 1.70 16.58 14.91
CA ASN A 141 1.91 17.42 16.10
C ASN A 141 3.17 17.05 16.89
N TYR A 142 3.53 15.76 16.95
CA TYR A 142 4.56 15.25 17.87
C TYR A 142 5.64 14.39 17.19
N GLY A 143 5.55 14.20 15.89
CA GLY A 143 6.47 13.39 15.11
C GLY A 143 6.22 11.89 15.21
N LEU A 144 6.83 11.16 14.28
CA LEU A 144 6.49 9.75 14.03
C LEU A 144 6.92 8.80 15.16
N THR A 145 8.06 9.03 15.81
CA THR A 145 8.48 8.23 16.98
C THR A 145 7.47 8.30 18.11
N THR A 146 6.92 9.48 18.39
CA THR A 146 5.92 9.68 19.45
C THR A 146 4.61 8.99 19.07
N ALA A 147 4.14 9.22 17.85
CA ALA A 147 2.94 8.57 17.33
C ALA A 147 3.06 7.03 17.36
N CYS A 148 4.19 6.49 16.91
CA CYS A 148 4.44 5.04 16.93
C CYS A 148 4.39 4.45 18.35
N LYS A 149 4.92 5.17 19.36
CA LYS A 149 4.83 4.73 20.76
C LYS A 149 3.39 4.76 21.28
N ASN A 150 2.62 5.79 20.94
CA ASN A 150 1.25 5.98 21.39
C ASN A 150 0.28 4.97 20.76
N PHE A 151 0.55 4.55 19.52
CA PHE A 151 -0.33 3.70 18.72
C PHE A 151 0.18 2.26 18.52
N LYS A 152 1.28 1.85 19.16
CA LYS A 152 1.83 0.48 19.08
C LYS A 152 0.87 -0.65 19.48
N LYS A 153 -0.27 -0.32 20.10
CA LYS A 153 -1.32 -1.29 20.45
C LYS A 153 -2.07 -1.83 19.21
N TYR A 154 -1.99 -1.12 18.08
CA TYR A 154 -2.58 -1.54 16.81
C TYR A 154 -1.52 -2.25 15.96
N ASN A 155 -1.74 -3.52 15.63
CA ASN A 155 -0.73 -4.34 14.96
C ASN A 155 -0.24 -3.73 13.63
N ALA A 156 -1.16 -3.21 12.79
CA ALA A 156 -0.80 -2.56 11.53
C ALA A 156 0.15 -1.36 11.72
N ILE A 157 -0.11 -0.54 12.75
CA ILE A 157 0.74 0.61 13.08
C ILE A 157 2.06 0.14 13.68
N LYS A 158 2.02 -0.81 14.62
CA LYS A 158 3.22 -1.37 15.26
C LYS A 158 4.18 -1.92 14.22
N ASP A 159 3.68 -2.71 13.29
CA ASP A 159 4.45 -3.34 12.22
C ASP A 159 5.14 -2.29 11.34
N PHE A 160 4.38 -1.29 10.88
CA PHE A 160 4.92 -0.15 10.16
C PHE A 160 6.05 0.53 10.95
N CYS A 161 5.82 0.78 12.24
CA CYS A 161 6.77 1.48 13.09
C CYS A 161 8.06 0.69 13.37
N VAL A 162 7.98 -0.63 13.58
CA VAL A 162 9.16 -1.50 13.81
C VAL A 162 10.02 -1.57 12.56
N ILE A 163 9.42 -1.76 11.39
CA ILE A 163 10.15 -1.90 10.12
C ILE A 163 10.89 -0.61 9.78
N ASN A 164 10.27 0.52 10.07
CA ASN A 164 10.87 1.84 9.85
C ASN A 164 11.69 2.36 11.05
N LYS A 165 11.95 1.52 12.07
CA LYS A 165 12.81 1.82 13.23
C LYS A 165 12.37 3.02 14.08
N TYR A 166 11.06 3.21 14.22
CA TYR A 166 10.50 4.25 15.10
C TYR A 166 10.20 3.76 16.52
N ILE A 167 10.17 2.45 16.73
CA ILE A 167 10.06 1.76 18.03
C ILE A 167 10.86 0.45 18.01
#